data_AF-A0AAE4SBF7-F1
#
_entry.id   AF-A0AAE4SBF7-F1
#
_cell.length_a   1.000
_cell.length_b   1.000
_cell.length_c   1.000
_cell.angle_alpha   90.00
_cell.angle_beta   90.00
_cell.angle_gamma   90.00
#
_symmetry.space_group_name_H-M   'P 1'
#
loop_
_entity.id
_entity.type
_entity.pdbx_description
1 polymer ?
#
loop_
_entity_poly.entity_id
_entity_poly.type
_entity_poly.pdbx_seq_one_letter_code
_entity_poly.pdbx_strand_id
1 'polypeptide(L)'
;MIVFLPKLTELIVFDLEAFVPECDRRRKTGASLSVNPYRKDHTLLGGVVYRSRPLLDEVSADYQHHWIWNDGSEEEVVKNLYRHFTEVWKPLAAKKRIHCDPIVAGIGISTFDMPFLTAKCLEYEVAAPEEIYETICKVRVVDLATAGIGFLQIPRPVLHPCTHNELANGLLGIRDQKPTGKRVWEMADEKDYSGIEKRCEEEVREMVALMNAMKAACLSDKVLE
;
A
#
# COMPACT_ATOMS: atom_id res chain seq x y z
N MET A 1 22.88 -5.02 -14.18
CA MET A 1 22.17 -3.73 -14.16
C MET A 1 20.74 -3.97 -14.60
N ILE A 2 19.74 -3.52 -13.82
CA ILE A 2 18.32 -3.61 -14.19
C ILE A 2 17.99 -2.47 -15.15
N VAL A 3 17.16 -2.75 -16.16
CA VAL A 3 16.71 -1.77 -17.16
C VAL A 3 15.27 -1.38 -16.87
N PHE A 4 15.03 -0.08 -16.77
CA PHE A 4 13.70 0.49 -16.65
C PHE A 4 13.27 1.02 -18.02
N LEU A 5 12.19 0.48 -18.57
CA LEU A 5 11.63 0.91 -19.85
C LEU A 5 10.30 1.62 -19.58
N PRO A 6 10.04 2.80 -20.19
CA PRO A 6 8.86 3.59 -19.84
C PRO A 6 7.52 2.84 -19.93
N LYS A 7 7.35 2.00 -20.96
CA LYS A 7 6.13 1.21 -21.18
C LYS A 7 6.03 -0.06 -20.34
N LEU A 8 7.11 -0.48 -19.66
CA LEU A 8 7.18 -1.72 -18.88
C LEU A 8 7.45 -1.45 -17.39
N THR A 9 7.52 -0.19 -16.98
CA THR A 9 7.70 0.18 -15.57
C THR A 9 6.32 0.48 -15.03
N GLU A 10 5.71 -0.49 -14.37
CA GLU A 10 4.39 -0.39 -13.75
C GLU A 10 4.54 -0.15 -12.24
N LEU A 11 3.72 0.74 -11.70
CA LEU A 11 3.65 1.08 -10.29
C LEU A 11 2.22 0.90 -9.77
N ILE A 12 2.08 0.24 -8.64
CA ILE A 12 0.87 0.24 -7.82
C ILE A 12 1.19 0.96 -6.50
N VAL A 13 0.33 1.90 -6.10
CA VAL A 13 0.31 2.46 -4.76
C VAL A 13 -1.06 2.14 -4.16
N PHE A 14 -1.09 1.51 -2.99
CA PHE A 14 -2.37 1.18 -2.36
C PHE A 14 -2.26 1.15 -0.84
N ASP A 15 -3.44 1.20 -0.22
CA ASP A 15 -3.67 1.10 1.20
C ASP A 15 -4.91 0.23 1.44
N LEU A 16 -4.89 -0.57 2.51
CA LEU A 16 -6.01 -1.41 2.92
C LEU A 16 -6.54 -0.99 4.28
N GLU A 17 -7.85 -1.14 4.46
CA GLU A 17 -8.50 -0.95 5.74
C GLU A 17 -9.11 -2.26 6.23
N ALA A 18 -8.90 -2.56 7.50
CA ALA A 18 -9.36 -3.80 8.11
C ALA A 18 -10.08 -3.56 9.44
N PHE A 19 -11.11 -4.37 9.67
CA PHE A 19 -11.87 -4.39 10.90
C PHE A 19 -11.27 -5.36 11.91
N VAL A 20 -11.16 -4.90 13.16
CA VAL A 20 -10.75 -5.73 14.30
C VAL A 20 -11.92 -5.76 15.30
N PRO A 21 -12.38 -6.95 15.74
CA PRO A 21 -13.42 -7.08 16.76
C PRO A 21 -12.99 -6.47 18.09
N GLU A 22 -13.93 -5.90 18.84
CA GLU A 22 -13.65 -5.18 20.10
C GLU A 22 -12.83 -6.01 21.10
N CYS A 23 -13.10 -7.32 21.20
CA CYS A 23 -12.38 -8.24 22.08
C CYS A 23 -10.88 -8.33 21.78
N ASP A 24 -10.48 -8.08 20.53
CA ASP A 24 -9.09 -8.15 20.08
C ASP A 24 -8.42 -6.77 20.00
N ARG A 25 -9.17 -5.65 19.93
CA ARG A 25 -8.64 -4.28 19.86
C ARG A 25 -7.75 -3.90 21.05
N ARG A 26 -8.02 -4.47 22.24
CA ARG A 26 -7.31 -4.16 23.50
C ARG A 26 -6.29 -5.23 23.91
N ARG A 27 -6.06 -6.23 23.04
CA ARG A 27 -5.17 -7.34 23.36
C ARG A 27 -3.73 -6.86 23.46
N LYS A 28 -3.09 -7.05 24.62
CA LYS A 28 -1.69 -6.67 24.84
C LYS A 28 -0.77 -7.70 24.18
N THR A 29 -0.38 -7.45 22.94
CA THR A 29 0.63 -8.26 22.22
C THR A 29 2.02 -7.65 22.29
N GLY A 30 2.14 -6.39 22.72
CA GLY A 30 3.38 -5.60 22.65
C GLY A 30 3.66 -5.02 21.27
N ALA A 31 2.87 -5.36 20.25
CA ALA A 31 2.97 -4.82 18.90
C ALA A 31 1.97 -3.66 18.68
N SER A 32 2.30 -2.73 17.78
CA SER A 32 1.42 -1.63 17.38
C SER A 32 0.26 -2.09 16.47
N LEU A 33 0.50 -3.11 15.65
CA LEU A 33 -0.48 -3.70 14.75
C LEU A 33 -1.37 -4.71 15.49
N SER A 34 -2.68 -4.46 15.52
CA SER A 34 -3.66 -5.32 16.23
C SER A 34 -4.34 -6.36 15.32
N VAL A 35 -4.41 -6.06 14.03
CA VAL A 35 -5.07 -6.88 13.03
C VAL A 35 -4.25 -8.14 12.70
N ASN A 36 -4.93 -9.27 12.45
CA ASN A 36 -4.32 -10.54 12.07
C ASN A 36 -5.20 -11.26 11.04
N PRO A 37 -4.74 -11.45 9.79
CA PRO A 37 -5.57 -12.03 8.72
C PRO A 37 -5.96 -13.49 8.97
N TYR A 38 -5.24 -14.21 9.84
CA TYR A 38 -5.52 -15.61 10.16
C TYR A 38 -6.50 -15.79 11.33
N ARG A 39 -6.94 -14.68 11.95
CA ARG A 39 -7.95 -14.74 13.00
C ARG A 39 -9.33 -14.59 12.39
N LYS A 40 -10.23 -15.44 12.87
CA LYS A 40 -11.65 -15.32 12.60
C LYS A 40 -12.14 -13.92 12.99
N ASP A 41 -13.02 -13.36 12.17
CA ASP A 41 -13.67 -12.06 12.36
C ASP A 41 -12.74 -10.83 12.21
N HIS A 42 -11.47 -11.03 11.83
CA HIS A 42 -10.62 -9.95 11.30
C HIS A 42 -10.85 -9.86 9.80
N THR A 43 -11.53 -8.80 9.39
CA THR A 43 -12.13 -8.68 8.05
C THR A 43 -11.49 -7.55 7.28
N LEU A 44 -11.10 -7.81 6.02
CA LEU A 44 -10.78 -6.74 5.09
C LEU A 44 -12.04 -5.94 4.79
N LEU A 45 -12.03 -4.63 5.09
CA LEU A 45 -13.13 -3.73 4.75
C LEU A 45 -13.02 -3.29 3.29
N GLY A 46 -11.80 -3.08 2.81
CA GLY A 46 -11.55 -2.55 1.48
C GLY A 46 -10.20 -1.88 1.36
N GLY A 47 -10.05 -1.07 0.31
CA GLY A 47 -8.87 -0.28 0.06
C GLY A 47 -8.97 0.57 -1.20
N VAL A 48 -7.96 1.40 -1.39
CA VAL A 48 -7.83 2.27 -2.56
C VAL A 48 -6.57 1.91 -3.32
N VAL A 49 -6.68 1.79 -4.65
CA VAL A 49 -5.57 1.44 -5.53
C VAL A 49 -5.33 2.54 -6.56
N TYR A 50 -4.12 3.07 -6.59
CA TYR A 50 -3.62 3.93 -7.64
C TYR A 50 -2.61 3.18 -8.50
N ARG A 51 -2.72 3.27 -9.82
CA ARG A 51 -1.75 2.67 -10.74
C ARG A 51 -1.24 3.66 -11.78
N SER A 52 0.05 3.59 -12.06
CA SER A 52 0.68 4.45 -13.05
C SER A 52 1.89 3.81 -13.73
N ARG A 53 2.31 4.43 -14.83
CA ARG A 53 3.63 4.23 -15.44
C ARG A 53 4.50 5.45 -15.11
N PRO A 54 5.31 5.41 -14.04
CA PRO A 54 5.97 6.60 -13.47
C PRO A 54 7.06 7.23 -14.36
N LEU A 55 7.40 6.59 -15.48
CA LEU A 55 8.35 7.10 -16.47
C LEU A 55 7.66 7.72 -17.70
N LEU A 56 6.34 7.57 -17.81
CA LEU A 56 5.50 8.20 -18.83
C LEU A 56 4.56 9.26 -18.24
N ASP A 57 4.56 9.42 -16.91
CA ASP A 57 3.60 10.22 -16.16
C ASP A 57 2.14 9.88 -16.53
N GLU A 58 1.88 8.60 -16.82
CA GLU A 58 0.59 8.07 -17.26
C GLU A 58 -0.11 7.37 -16.10
N VAL A 59 -1.34 7.79 -15.80
CA VAL A 59 -2.21 7.12 -14.81
C VAL A 59 -3.03 6.04 -15.51
N SER A 60 -2.87 4.78 -15.09
CA SER A 60 -3.59 3.64 -15.67
C SER A 60 -4.79 3.19 -14.84
N ALA A 61 -4.84 3.57 -13.57
CA ALA A 61 -6.02 3.47 -12.71
C ALA A 61 -5.97 4.62 -11.68
N ASP A 62 -6.92 5.55 -11.77
CA ASP A 62 -6.98 6.72 -10.90
C ASP A 62 -7.83 6.39 -9.67
N TYR A 63 -7.16 6.15 -8.54
CA TYR A 63 -7.74 5.88 -7.21
C TYR A 63 -9.00 4.99 -7.26
N GLN A 64 -8.85 3.72 -7.64
CA GLN A 64 -9.96 2.77 -7.67
C GLN A 64 -10.30 2.28 -6.26
N HIS A 65 -11.59 2.32 -5.93
CA HIS A 65 -12.13 1.97 -4.62
C HIS A 65 -12.71 0.56 -4.65
N HIS A 66 -12.34 -0.27 -3.68
CA HIS A 66 -12.89 -1.61 -3.47
C HIS A 66 -13.31 -1.76 -2.02
N TRP A 67 -14.61 -1.92 -1.76
CA TRP A 67 -15.15 -1.91 -0.40
C TRP A 67 -16.25 -2.95 -0.24
N ILE A 68 -16.33 -3.62 0.91
CA ILE A 68 -17.30 -4.69 1.13
C ILE A 68 -18.76 -4.23 0.98
N TRP A 69 -19.05 -2.95 1.28
CA TRP A 69 -20.38 -2.37 1.14
C TRP A 69 -20.73 -1.96 -0.30
N ASN A 70 -19.74 -1.90 -1.20
CA ASN A 70 -19.93 -1.61 -2.63
C ASN A 70 -19.80 -2.88 -3.49
N ASP A 71 -18.79 -3.71 -3.21
CA ASP A 71 -18.44 -4.93 -3.96
C ASP A 71 -19.20 -6.17 -3.43
N GLY A 72 -19.91 -6.05 -2.31
CA GLY A 72 -20.87 -7.03 -1.80
C GLY A 72 -20.30 -8.07 -0.82
N SER A 73 -19.00 -8.35 -0.84
CA SER A 73 -18.36 -9.25 0.13
C SER A 73 -16.85 -9.01 0.26
N GLU A 74 -16.25 -9.51 1.35
CA GLU A 74 -14.80 -9.52 1.54
C GLU A 74 -14.09 -10.28 0.41
N GLU A 75 -14.64 -11.41 -0.01
CA GLU A 75 -14.11 -12.23 -1.11
C GLU A 75 -14.03 -11.44 -2.44
N GLU A 76 -15.09 -10.71 -2.79
CA GLU A 76 -15.11 -9.93 -4.04
C GLU A 76 -14.13 -8.75 -3.98
N VAL A 77 -13.97 -8.10 -2.83
CA VAL A 77 -12.93 -7.08 -2.62
C VAL A 77 -11.54 -7.69 -2.85
N VAL A 78 -11.25 -8.85 -2.26
CA VAL A 78 -9.95 -9.53 -2.41
C VAL A 78 -9.70 -9.91 -3.88
N LYS A 79 -10.69 -10.44 -4.58
CA LYS A 79 -10.60 -10.73 -6.03
C LYS A 79 -10.33 -9.48 -6.84
N ASN A 80 -11.01 -8.37 -6.55
CA ASN A 80 -10.80 -7.11 -7.25
C ASN A 80 -9.39 -6.53 -7.02
N LEU A 81 -8.90 -6.58 -5.78
CA LEU A 81 -7.53 -6.21 -5.45
C LEU A 81 -6.51 -7.12 -6.16
N TYR A 82 -6.70 -8.44 -6.15
CA TYR A 82 -5.85 -9.38 -6.87
C TYR A 82 -5.78 -9.07 -8.38
N ARG A 83 -6.90 -8.70 -9.00
CA ARG A 83 -6.94 -8.34 -10.43
C ARG A 83 -5.97 -7.19 -10.75
N HIS A 84 -5.83 -6.18 -9.88
CA HIS A 84 -4.85 -5.11 -10.10
C HIS A 84 -3.42 -5.62 -10.25
N PHE A 85 -3.04 -6.62 -9.46
CA PHE A 85 -1.74 -7.25 -9.57
C PHE A 85 -1.62 -8.04 -10.88
N THR A 86 -2.64 -8.80 -11.26
CA THR A 86 -2.61 -9.51 -12.56
C THR A 86 -2.48 -8.53 -13.74
N GLU A 87 -3.15 -7.38 -13.70
CA GLU A 87 -3.10 -6.38 -14.78
C GLU A 87 -1.70 -5.79 -14.95
N VAL A 88 -0.94 -5.54 -13.88
CA VAL A 88 0.42 -4.98 -14.02
C VAL A 88 1.43 -5.98 -14.57
N TRP A 89 1.14 -7.28 -14.50
CA TRP A 89 1.96 -8.31 -15.13
C TRP A 89 1.66 -8.49 -16.62
N LYS A 90 0.46 -8.13 -17.12
CA LYS A 90 0.08 -8.35 -18.53
C LYS A 90 1.03 -7.67 -19.53
N PRO A 91 1.41 -6.38 -19.38
CA PRO A 91 2.37 -5.75 -20.29
C PRO A 91 3.75 -6.41 -20.26
N LEU A 92 4.06 -7.16 -19.20
CA LEU A 92 5.36 -7.77 -18.95
C LEU A 92 5.49 -9.21 -19.47
N ALA A 93 4.46 -9.76 -20.10
CA ALA A 93 4.50 -11.11 -20.68
C ALA A 93 5.67 -11.29 -21.67
N ALA A 94 6.07 -10.23 -22.37
CA ALA A 94 7.20 -10.23 -23.30
C ALA A 94 8.52 -9.69 -22.70
N LYS A 95 8.58 -9.44 -21.38
CA LYS A 95 9.76 -8.82 -20.78
C LYS A 95 10.97 -9.78 -20.79
N LYS A 96 12.15 -9.18 -20.87
CA LYS A 96 13.42 -9.89 -20.63
C LYS A 96 13.74 -9.85 -19.13
N ARG A 97 14.47 -10.85 -18.63
CA ARG A 97 14.89 -10.93 -17.21
C ARG A 97 15.62 -9.69 -16.70
N ILE A 98 16.27 -8.93 -17.59
CA ILE A 98 16.99 -7.69 -17.23
C ILE A 98 16.05 -6.49 -16.98
N HIS A 99 14.77 -6.59 -17.38
CA HIS A 99 13.79 -5.51 -17.18
C HIS A 99 13.22 -5.55 -15.75
N CYS A 100 12.87 -4.39 -15.20
CA CYS A 100 12.23 -4.30 -13.89
C CYS A 100 10.97 -5.17 -13.78
N ASP A 101 10.73 -5.73 -12.60
CA ASP A 101 9.42 -6.27 -12.22
C ASP A 101 8.47 -5.10 -11.85
N PRO A 102 7.15 -5.32 -11.77
CA PRO A 102 6.23 -4.32 -11.24
C PRO A 102 6.66 -3.85 -9.85
N ILE A 103 6.44 -2.57 -9.59
CA ILE A 103 6.73 -1.94 -8.31
C ILE A 103 5.41 -1.77 -7.55
N VAL A 104 5.45 -2.07 -6.26
CA VAL A 104 4.33 -1.87 -5.36
C VAL A 104 4.81 -1.01 -4.19
N ALA A 105 4.10 0.04 -3.86
CA ALA A 105 4.49 0.98 -2.82
C ALA A 105 3.34 1.29 -1.86
N GLY A 106 3.72 1.59 -0.62
CA GLY A 106 2.82 1.97 0.46
C GLY A 106 3.62 2.25 1.73
N ILE A 107 2.95 2.62 2.83
CA ILE A 107 3.59 2.92 4.12
C ILE A 107 3.29 1.77 5.09
N GLY A 108 4.32 1.04 5.54
CA GLY A 108 4.12 -0.16 6.37
C GLY A 108 3.58 -1.36 5.58
N ILE A 109 3.54 -1.24 4.26
CA ILE A 109 2.96 -2.18 3.32
C ILE A 109 3.58 -3.58 3.37
N SER A 110 4.87 -3.66 3.74
CA SER A 110 5.57 -4.95 3.89
C SER A 110 5.16 -5.69 5.16
N THR A 111 4.63 -4.97 6.15
CA THR A 111 4.23 -5.52 7.45
C THR A 111 2.74 -5.89 7.46
N PHE A 112 1.91 -5.08 6.81
CA PHE A 112 0.46 -5.23 6.85
C PHE A 112 -0.14 -5.60 5.49
N ASP A 113 -0.24 -4.67 4.55
CA ASP A 113 -1.11 -4.82 3.38
C ASP A 113 -0.76 -6.03 2.50
N MET A 114 0.52 -6.21 2.17
CA MET A 114 0.97 -7.31 1.31
C MET A 114 0.78 -8.68 1.99
N PRO A 115 1.24 -8.91 3.24
CA PRO A 115 0.93 -10.13 3.96
C PRO A 115 -0.57 -10.37 4.15
N PHE A 116 -1.34 -9.33 4.45
CA PHE A 116 -2.77 -9.42 4.71
C PHE A 116 -3.52 -9.84 3.44
N LEU A 117 -3.29 -9.16 2.32
CA LEU A 117 -3.89 -9.49 1.04
C LEU A 117 -3.50 -10.90 0.57
N THR A 118 -2.24 -11.29 0.75
CA THR A 118 -1.78 -12.65 0.39
C THR A 118 -2.53 -13.71 1.19
N ALA A 119 -2.64 -13.52 2.51
CA ALA A 119 -3.35 -14.44 3.39
C ALA A 119 -4.84 -14.56 2.99
N LYS A 120 -5.49 -13.44 2.66
CA LYS A 120 -6.88 -13.43 2.20
C LYS A 120 -7.07 -14.05 0.82
N CYS A 121 -6.12 -13.87 -0.11
CA CYS A 121 -6.17 -14.57 -1.40
C CYS A 121 -6.13 -16.10 -1.22
N LEU A 122 -5.33 -16.59 -0.26
CA LEU A 122 -5.26 -18.00 0.09
C LEU A 122 -6.54 -18.49 0.79
N GLU A 123 -7.07 -17.70 1.73
CA GLU A 123 -8.32 -18.02 2.46
C GLU A 123 -9.51 -18.18 1.51
N TYR A 124 -9.63 -17.31 0.51
CA TYR A 124 -10.72 -17.32 -0.47
C TYR A 124 -10.42 -18.07 -1.77
N GLU A 125 -9.29 -18.79 -1.84
CA GLU A 125 -8.90 -19.58 -3.02
C GLU A 125 -8.98 -18.78 -4.34
N VAL A 126 -8.57 -17.51 -4.31
CA VAL A 126 -8.70 -16.58 -5.46
C VAL A 126 -7.95 -17.08 -6.70
N ALA A 127 -6.84 -17.80 -6.48
CA ALA A 127 -6.07 -18.52 -7.48
C ALA A 127 -5.28 -19.65 -6.79
N ALA A 128 -4.56 -20.46 -7.57
CA ALA A 128 -3.67 -21.48 -7.00
C ALA A 128 -2.55 -20.81 -6.17
N PRO A 129 -2.07 -21.41 -5.05
CA PRO A 129 -1.05 -20.81 -4.19
C PRO A 129 0.22 -20.38 -4.92
N GLU A 130 0.67 -21.19 -5.87
CA GLU A 130 1.80 -20.86 -6.75
C GLU A 130 1.53 -19.59 -7.56
N GLU A 131 0.35 -19.45 -8.16
CA GLU A 131 -0.04 -18.28 -8.96
C GLU A 131 -0.17 -17.03 -8.09
N ILE A 132 -0.71 -17.15 -6.87
CA ILE A 132 -0.76 -16.06 -5.89
C ILE A 132 0.67 -15.60 -5.57
N TYR A 133 1.59 -16.54 -5.35
CA TYR A 133 3.00 -16.21 -5.10
C TYR A 133 3.64 -15.52 -6.32
N GLU A 134 3.38 -16.01 -7.53
CA GLU A 134 3.91 -15.39 -8.75
C GLU A 134 3.38 -13.98 -9.00
N THR A 135 2.12 -13.73 -8.63
CA THR A 135 1.41 -12.48 -8.90
C THR A 135 1.65 -11.43 -7.83
N ILE A 136 1.50 -11.78 -6.55
CA ILE A 136 1.63 -10.84 -5.43
C ILE A 136 3.06 -10.84 -4.89
N CYS A 137 3.66 -12.00 -4.64
CA CYS A 137 4.92 -12.07 -3.89
C CYS A 137 6.19 -11.79 -4.73
N LYS A 138 6.11 -11.83 -6.07
CA LYS A 138 7.25 -11.54 -6.96
C LYS A 138 7.36 -10.07 -7.39
N VAL A 139 6.45 -9.19 -6.98
CA VAL A 139 6.58 -7.74 -7.19
C VAL A 139 7.73 -7.15 -6.38
N ARG A 140 8.19 -5.96 -6.74
CA ARG A 140 9.19 -5.21 -5.95
C ARG A 140 8.48 -4.25 -5.01
N VAL A 141 8.52 -4.60 -3.73
CA VAL A 141 7.90 -3.77 -2.68
C VAL A 141 8.83 -2.62 -2.30
N VAL A 142 8.32 -1.40 -2.38
CA VAL A 142 8.93 -0.17 -1.90
C VAL A 142 8.12 0.31 -0.71
N ASP A 143 8.52 -0.11 0.49
CA ASP A 143 7.91 0.38 1.73
C ASP A 143 8.44 1.78 2.05
N LEU A 144 7.60 2.78 1.88
CA LEU A 144 7.96 4.19 2.07
C LEU A 144 8.35 4.49 3.51
N ALA A 145 7.83 3.73 4.49
CA ALA A 145 8.23 3.86 5.89
C ALA A 145 9.72 3.55 6.05
N THR A 146 10.24 2.55 5.34
CA THR A 146 11.66 2.19 5.39
C THR A 146 12.50 3.02 4.42
N ALA A 147 12.04 3.19 3.19
CA ALA A 147 12.75 3.96 2.17
C ALA A 147 12.93 5.43 2.57
N GLY A 148 11.96 5.99 3.31
CA GLY A 148 11.96 7.38 3.75
C GLY A 148 12.95 7.74 4.85
N ILE A 149 13.53 6.75 5.55
CA ILE A 149 14.49 6.99 6.65
C ILE A 149 15.64 7.90 6.21
N GLY A 150 16.16 7.69 4.99
CA GLY A 150 17.28 8.46 4.45
C GLY A 150 16.93 9.90 4.05
N PHE A 151 15.64 10.25 3.96
CA PHE A 151 15.18 11.56 3.54
C PHE A 151 14.80 12.48 4.71
N LEU A 152 14.71 11.94 5.93
CA LEU A 152 14.32 12.69 7.11
C LEU A 152 15.53 13.12 7.95
N GLN A 153 15.53 14.39 8.36
CA GLN A 153 16.50 14.93 9.31
C GLN A 153 16.04 14.64 10.75
N ILE A 154 16.35 13.44 11.25
CA ILE A 154 15.97 13.02 12.60
C ILE A 154 17.13 13.30 13.56
N PRO A 155 16.95 14.09 14.65
CA PRO A 155 18.02 14.43 15.59
C PRO A 155 18.72 13.23 16.26
N ARG A 156 18.06 12.07 16.27
CA ARG A 156 18.58 10.80 16.79
C ARG A 156 18.17 9.68 15.82
N PRO A 157 18.92 9.47 14.74
CA PRO A 157 18.52 8.49 13.73
C PRO A 157 18.63 7.09 14.33
N VAL A 158 17.49 6.39 14.36
CA VAL A 158 17.42 4.94 14.54
C VAL A 158 16.94 4.38 13.21
N LEU A 159 17.48 3.24 12.79
CA LEU A 159 16.99 2.50 11.60
C LEU A 159 15.64 1.84 11.90
N HIS A 160 14.65 2.68 12.20
CA HIS A 160 13.28 2.31 12.47
C HIS A 160 12.40 2.92 11.36
N PRO A 161 11.42 2.17 10.82
CA PRO A 161 10.51 2.70 9.82
C PRO A 161 9.82 3.99 10.28
N CYS A 162 9.78 4.99 9.40
CA CYS A 162 9.09 6.24 9.63
C CYS A 162 7.58 6.02 9.61
N THR A 163 6.86 6.75 10.45
CA THR A 163 5.41 6.86 10.39
C THR A 163 4.98 7.69 9.17
N HIS A 164 3.73 7.54 8.75
CA HIS A 164 3.13 8.37 7.71
C HIS A 164 3.30 9.87 8.03
N ASN A 165 2.97 10.28 9.25
CA ASN A 165 3.07 11.67 9.68
C ASN A 165 4.52 12.19 9.65
N GLU A 166 5.52 11.38 10.03
CA GLU A 166 6.92 11.81 9.94
C GLU A 166 7.34 12.09 8.49
N LEU A 167 6.92 11.24 7.55
CA LEU A 167 7.18 11.44 6.11
C LEU A 167 6.44 12.65 5.56
N ALA A 168 5.14 12.77 5.84
CA ALA A 168 4.30 13.89 5.40
C ALA A 168 4.83 15.23 5.93
N ASN A 169 5.20 15.27 7.21
CA ASN A 169 5.77 16.47 7.83
C ASN A 169 7.13 16.84 7.23
N GLY A 170 8.00 15.84 7.06
CA GLY A 170 9.37 16.05 6.60
C GLY A 170 9.48 16.40 5.11
N LEU A 171 8.60 15.87 4.27
CA LEU A 171 8.72 15.96 2.81
C LEU A 171 7.64 16.80 2.14
N LEU A 172 6.45 16.90 2.73
CA LEU A 172 5.34 17.67 2.17
C LEU A 172 5.04 18.95 2.97
N GLY A 173 5.65 19.12 4.16
CA GLY A 173 5.40 20.27 5.03
C GLY A 173 3.99 20.30 5.62
N ILE A 174 3.25 19.19 5.53
CA ILE A 174 1.98 18.99 6.23
C ILE A 174 2.28 19.01 7.74
N ARG A 175 1.45 19.64 8.56
CA ARG A 175 1.70 19.74 10.02
C ARG A 175 0.59 19.15 10.86
N ASP A 176 -0.56 18.88 10.26
CA ASP A 176 -1.70 18.32 10.96
C ASP A 176 -1.47 16.82 11.17
N GLN A 177 -1.58 16.38 12.42
CA GLN A 177 -1.45 14.97 12.75
C GLN A 177 -2.70 14.22 12.30
N LYS A 178 -2.53 13.24 11.40
CA LYS A 178 -3.61 12.33 11.06
C LYS A 178 -4.05 11.50 12.27
N PRO A 179 -5.35 11.23 12.42
CA PRO A 179 -5.84 10.30 13.42
C PRO A 179 -5.30 8.89 13.16
N THR A 180 -5.05 8.15 14.24
CA THR A 180 -4.51 6.78 14.16
C THR A 180 -5.49 5.84 13.44
N GLY A 181 -4.99 4.80 12.76
CA GLY A 181 -5.81 3.78 12.08
C GLY A 181 -6.87 3.10 12.98
N LYS A 182 -6.77 3.22 14.31
CA LYS A 182 -7.82 2.77 15.24
C LYS A 182 -9.16 3.47 15.04
N ARG A 183 -9.17 4.68 14.47
CA ARG A 183 -10.38 5.45 14.19
C ARG A 183 -11.26 4.75 13.14
N VAL A 184 -10.66 3.97 12.24
CA VAL A 184 -11.38 3.20 11.21
C VAL A 184 -12.34 2.20 11.84
N TRP A 185 -11.96 1.59 12.96
CA TRP A 185 -12.83 0.64 13.65
C TRP A 185 -14.05 1.32 14.27
N GLU A 186 -13.86 2.50 14.85
CA GLU A 186 -14.97 3.32 15.38
C GLU A 186 -15.89 3.78 14.26
N MET A 187 -15.33 4.22 13.12
CA MET A 187 -16.11 4.61 11.95
C MET A 187 -16.90 3.43 11.37
N ALA A 188 -16.32 2.23 11.35
CA ALA A 188 -17.01 1.03 10.91
C ALA A 188 -18.17 0.66 11.84
N ASP A 189 -17.97 0.77 13.16
CA ASP A 189 -19.03 0.57 14.16
C ASP A 189 -20.15 1.62 14.01
N GLU A 190 -19.79 2.87 13.75
CA GLU A 190 -20.68 4.02 13.50
C GLU A 190 -21.33 3.99 12.09
N LYS A 191 -20.90 3.06 11.21
CA LYS A 191 -21.27 2.97 9.80
C LYS A 191 -20.93 4.23 8.98
N ASP A 192 -19.91 4.98 9.39
CA ASP A 192 -19.34 6.08 8.60
C ASP A 192 -18.42 5.53 7.50
N TYR A 193 -19.02 4.85 6.53
CA TYR A 193 -18.29 4.25 5.41
C TYR A 193 -17.66 5.32 4.52
N SER A 194 -18.36 6.42 4.25
CA SER A 194 -17.84 7.53 3.47
C SER A 194 -16.57 8.13 4.07
N GLY A 195 -16.49 8.23 5.39
CA GLY A 195 -15.30 8.74 6.06
C GLY A 195 -14.11 7.79 5.95
N ILE A 196 -14.35 6.46 5.99
CA ILE A 196 -13.31 5.45 5.77
C ILE A 196 -12.77 5.54 4.35
N GLU A 197 -13.65 5.59 3.34
CA GLU A 197 -13.25 5.68 1.93
C GLU A 197 -12.39 6.91 1.67
N LYS A 198 -12.86 8.08 2.14
CA LYS A 198 -12.18 9.36 1.97
C LYS A 198 -10.80 9.35 2.64
N ARG A 199 -10.70 8.86 3.87
CA ARG A 199 -9.45 8.78 4.62
C ARG A 199 -8.42 7.92 3.87
N CYS A 200 -8.82 6.73 3.43
CA CYS A 200 -7.93 5.80 2.73
C CYS A 200 -7.46 6.39 1.39
N GLU A 201 -8.35 7.04 0.63
CA GLU A 201 -7.96 7.72 -0.62
C GLU A 201 -6.97 8.87 -0.36
N GLU A 202 -7.20 9.69 0.66
CA GLU A 202 -6.28 10.76 1.07
C GLU A 202 -4.90 10.20 1.46
N GLU A 203 -4.84 9.03 2.11
CA GLU A 203 -3.58 8.35 2.40
C GLU A 203 -2.86 7.89 1.13
N VAL A 204 -3.56 7.28 0.17
CA VAL A 204 -2.96 6.88 -1.11
C VAL A 204 -2.47 8.10 -1.89
N ARG A 205 -3.24 9.20 -1.93
CA ARG A 205 -2.84 10.47 -2.56
C ARG A 205 -1.56 11.03 -1.96
N GLU A 206 -1.47 11.04 -0.63
CA GLU A 206 -0.26 11.49 0.05
C GLU A 206 0.93 10.57 -0.19
N MET A 207 0.73 9.25 -0.25
CA MET A 207 1.80 8.31 -0.62
C MET A 207 2.34 8.58 -2.02
N VAL A 208 1.48 8.85 -3.00
CA VAL A 208 1.91 9.26 -4.36
C VAL A 208 2.70 10.57 -4.30
N ALA A 209 2.25 11.55 -3.52
CA ALA A 209 2.97 12.83 -3.34
C ALA A 209 4.34 12.64 -2.68
N LEU A 210 4.43 11.79 -1.65
CA LEU A 210 5.68 11.44 -0.97
C LEU A 210 6.68 10.78 -1.91
N MET A 211 6.23 9.83 -2.73
CA MET A 211 7.07 9.20 -3.74
C MET A 211 7.65 10.22 -4.73
N ASN A 212 6.82 11.17 -5.18
CA ASN A 212 7.27 12.23 -6.08
C ASN A 212 8.29 13.16 -5.41
N ALA A 213 8.08 13.51 -4.14
CA ALA A 213 9.04 14.31 -3.37
C ALA A 213 10.38 13.59 -3.18
N MET A 214 10.36 12.30 -2.83
CA MET A 214 11.57 11.46 -2.72
C MET A 214 12.29 11.33 -4.07
N LYS A 215 11.56 11.11 -5.17
CA LYS A 215 12.11 11.07 -6.54
C LYS A 215 12.79 12.39 -6.90
N ALA A 216 12.18 13.52 -6.58
CA ALA A 216 12.75 14.84 -6.83
C ALA A 216 14.04 15.08 -6.04
N ALA A 217 14.08 14.69 -4.76
CA ALA A 217 15.29 14.79 -3.93
C ALA A 217 16.46 13.96 -4.48
N CYS A 218 16.20 12.75 -5.00
CA CYS A 218 17.22 11.93 -5.66
C CYS A 218 17.79 12.56 -6.95
N LEU A 219 17.06 13.48 -7.59
CA LEU A 219 17.51 14.18 -8.78
C LEU A 219 18.25 15.47 -8.46
N SER A 220 17.90 16.17 -7.37
CA SER A 220 18.57 17.40 -6.94
C SER A 220 20.00 17.15 -6.45
N ASP A 221 20.27 16.00 -5.84
CA ASP A 221 21.61 15.65 -5.33
C ASP A 221 22.62 15.33 -6.46
N LYS A 222 22.18 15.28 -7.73
CA LYS A 222 23.06 15.09 -8.90
C LYS A 222 23.58 16.39 -9.52
N VAL A 223 23.32 17.55 -8.91
CA VAL A 223 23.79 18.88 -9.39
C VAL A 223 24.96 19.41 -8.54
N LEU A 224 25.46 18.63 -7.58
CA LEU A 224 26.66 18.94 -6.80
C LEU A 224 27.79 17.94 -7.12
N GLU A 225 28.25 17.93 -8.37
CA GLU A 225 29.60 17.51 -8.77
C GLU A 225 30.22 18.55 -9.70
#